data_AF-A0A538J305-F1
#
_entry.id   AF-A0A538J305-F1
#
_cell.length_a   1.000
_cell.length_b   1.000
_cell.length_c   1.000
_cell.angle_alpha   90.00
_cell.angle_beta   90.00
_cell.angle_gamma   90.00
#
_symmetry.space_group_name_H-M   'P 1'
#
loop_
_entity.id
_entity.type
_entity.pdbx_description
1 polymer ?
#
loop_
_entity_poly.entity_id
_entity_poly.type
_entity_poly.pdbx_seq_one_letter_code
_entity_poly.pdbx_strand_id
1 'polypeptide(L)' 'MPKFEVNPAYTPVADQPKARDQLAEGILAEERFQTLLGVTGSGKTATMAFAIEKVQRPALVIAHNKTL' A
#
# COMPACT_ATOMS: atom_id res chain seq x y z
N MET A 1 -16.44 -4.79 -9.11
CA MET A 1 -15.60 -5.61 -8.21
C MET A 1 -16.05 -5.37 -6.78
N PRO A 2 -15.97 -6.35 -5.87
CA PRO A 2 -16.20 -6.09 -4.45
C PRO A 2 -15.18 -5.06 -3.93
N LYS A 3 -15.55 -4.35 -2.86
CA LYS A 3 -14.67 -3.40 -2.20
C LYS A 3 -13.46 -4.12 -1.63
N PHE A 4 -12.25 -3.57 -1.80
CA PHE A 4 -11.08 -4.07 -1.09
C PHE A 4 -11.19 -3.72 0.39
N GLU A 5 -11.00 -4.69 1.26
CA GLU A 5 -11.01 -4.53 2.71
C GLU A 5 -9.84 -5.33 3.30
N VAL A 6 -8.96 -4.67 4.04
CA VAL A 6 -7.91 -5.32 4.80
C VAL A 6 -8.55 -5.98 6.02
N ASN A 7 -8.06 -7.15 6.38
CA ASN A 7 -8.56 -7.85 7.57
C ASN A 7 -8.42 -6.93 8.80
N PRO A 8 -9.51 -6.71 9.57
CA PRO A 8 -9.53 -5.76 10.69
C PRO A 8 -8.57 -6.12 11.83
N ALA A 9 -8.00 -7.32 11.84
CA ALA A 9 -6.91 -7.69 12.75
C ALA A 9 -5.62 -6.87 12.51
N TYR A 10 -5.48 -6.23 11.35
CA TYR A 10 -4.34 -5.39 11.01
C TYR A 10 -4.74 -3.91 11.00
N THR A 11 -4.11 -3.13 11.87
CA THR A 11 -4.25 -1.67 11.87
C THR A 11 -2.92 -1.02 11.50
N PRO A 12 -2.92 0.08 10.72
CA PRO A 12 -1.70 0.83 10.44
C PRO A 12 -1.02 1.31 11.73
N VAL A 13 0.29 1.10 11.84
CA VAL A 13 1.08 1.50 13.02
C VAL A 13 2.24 2.42 12.65
N ALA A 14 2.74 3.20 13.62
CA ALA A 14 3.86 4.12 13.45
C ALA A 14 3.70 5.02 12.21
N ASP A 15 4.63 4.97 11.25
CA ASP A 15 4.61 5.80 10.04
C ASP A 15 3.73 5.25 8.91
N GLN A 16 3.17 4.04 9.06
CA GLN A 16 2.33 3.42 8.02
C GLN A 16 1.09 4.26 7.63
N PRO A 17 0.33 4.89 8.55
CA PRO A 17 -0.80 5.74 8.18
C PRO A 17 -0.37 6.89 7.26
N LYS A 18 0.73 7.56 7.59
CA LYS A 18 1.28 8.66 6.81
C LYS A 18 1.73 8.20 5.42
N ALA A 19 2.48 7.10 5.37
CA ALA A 19 2.96 6.54 4.10
C ALA A 19 1.81 6.08 3.19
N ARG A 20 0.78 5.42 3.77
CA ARG A 20 -0.46 5.07 3.06
C ARG A 20 -1.13 6.31 2.48
N ASP A 21 -1.26 7.37 3.28
CA ASP A 21 -1.99 8.57 2.88
C ASP A 21 -1.27 9.31 1.75
N GLN A 22 0.04 9.44 1.83
CA GLN A 22 0.86 10.03 0.76
C GLN A 22 0.77 9.22 -0.54
N LEU A 23 0.87 7.89 -0.46
CA LEU A 23 0.74 7.02 -1.63
C LEU A 23 -0.66 7.13 -2.26
N ALA A 24 -1.70 7.11 -1.43
CA ALA A 24 -3.08 7.23 -1.92
C ALA A 24 -3.33 8.59 -2.58
N GLU A 25 -2.83 9.67 -1.99
CA GLU A 25 -2.92 11.02 -2.55
C GLU A 25 -2.26 11.10 -3.93
N GLY A 26 -1.00 10.65 -4.06
CA GLY A 26 -0.32 10.66 -5.35
C GLY A 26 -1.02 9.79 -6.40
N ILE A 27 -1.57 8.63 -6.01
CA ILE A 27 -2.32 7.76 -6.94
C ILE A 27 -3.59 8.46 -7.44
N LEU A 28 -4.30 9.16 -6.56
CA LEU A 28 -5.53 9.90 -6.90
C LEU A 28 -5.24 11.19 -7.68
N ALA A 29 -4.05 11.78 -7.51
CA ALA A 29 -3.53 12.89 -8.30
C ALA A 29 -2.92 12.45 -9.64
N GLU A 30 -3.04 11.17 -10.02
CA GLU A 30 -2.49 10.59 -11.25
C GLU A 30 -0.96 10.68 -11.39
N GLU A 31 -0.23 10.80 -10.27
CA GLU A 31 1.22 10.70 -10.26
C GLU A 31 1.67 9.32 -10.75
N ARG A 32 2.35 9.29 -11.90
CA ARG A 32 2.71 8.02 -12.57
C ARG A 32 3.73 7.20 -11.80
N PHE A 33 4.62 7.85 -11.05
CA PHE A 33 5.73 7.20 -10.35
C PHE A 33 5.84 7.71 -8.93
N GLN A 34 5.86 6.78 -7.98
CA GLN A 34 6.01 7.05 -6.56
C GLN A 34 6.90 5.98 -5.94
N THR A 35 7.62 6.33 -4.88
CA THR A 35 8.55 5.43 -4.20
C THR A 35 8.23 5.38 -2.71
N LEU A 36 7.90 4.19 -2.20
CA LEU A 36 7.81 3.94 -0.77
C LEU A 36 9.20 3.64 -0.19
N LEU A 37 9.86 4.64 0.36
CA LEU A 37 11.14 4.45 1.06
C LEU A 37 10.88 3.91 2.47
N GLY A 38 11.08 2.61 2.67
CA GLY A 38 10.88 1.96 3.97
C GLY A 38 12.01 1.01 4.34
N VAL A 39 12.47 1.10 5.59
CA VAL A 39 13.48 0.18 6.16
C VAL A 39 12.98 -1.28 6.17
N THR A 40 13.90 -2.23 6.34
CA THR A 40 13.52 -3.65 6.49
C THR A 40 12.73 -3.84 7.79
N GLY A 41 11.66 -4.64 7.74
CA GLY A 41 10.80 -4.90 8.91
C GLY A 41 9.74 -3.84 9.19
N SER A 42 9.67 -2.72 8.44
CA SER A 42 8.65 -1.67 8.66
C SER A 42 7.23 -2.02 8.21
N GLY A 43 7.02 -3.21 7.65
CA GLY A 43 5.72 -3.66 7.17
C GLY A 43 5.30 -3.05 5.82
N LYS A 44 6.23 -2.90 4.87
CA LYS A 44 5.96 -2.36 3.51
C LYS A 44 4.77 -3.02 2.81
N THR A 45 4.61 -4.34 2.93
CA THR A 45 3.46 -5.07 2.36
C THR A 45 2.13 -4.62 2.97
N ALA A 46 2.09 -4.43 4.30
CA ALA A 46 0.90 -3.93 4.98
C ALA A 46 0.58 -2.49 4.54
N THR A 47 1.59 -1.61 4.47
CA THR A 47 1.44 -0.25 3.95
C THR A 47 0.82 -0.23 2.55
N MET A 48 1.29 -1.10 1.64
CA MET A 48 0.72 -1.22 0.28
C MET A 48 -0.71 -1.77 0.29
N ALA A 49 -1.03 -2.73 1.15
CA ALA A 49 -2.39 -3.25 1.28
C ALA A 49 -3.37 -2.15 1.74
N PHE A 50 -2.99 -1.35 2.74
CA PHE A 50 -3.78 -0.21 3.19
C PHE A 50 -3.92 0.86 2.11
N ALA A 51 -2.89 1.07 1.30
CA ALA A 51 -2.96 2.02 0.18
C ALA A 51 -3.94 1.52 -0.89
N ILE A 52 -3.88 0.23 -1.28
CA ILE A 52 -4.80 -0.40 -2.23
C ILE A 52 -6.24 -0.34 -1.72
N GLU A 53 -6.48 -0.65 -0.45
CA GLU A 53 -7.78 -0.48 0.20
C GLU A 53 -8.25 0.97 0.15
N LYS A 54 -7.38 1.95 0.39
CA LYS A 54 -7.78 3.36 0.36
C LYS A 54 -8.15 3.84 -1.05
N VAL A 55 -7.43 3.40 -2.08
CA VAL A 55 -7.67 3.87 -3.47
C VAL A 55 -8.72 3.08 -4.23
N GLN A 56 -9.06 1.86 -3.79
CA GLN A 56 -10.07 0.99 -4.43
C GLN A 56 -9.80 0.72 -5.92
N ARG A 57 -8.53 0.54 -6.30
CA ARG A 57 -8.10 0.25 -7.68
C ARG A 57 -7.49 -1.15 -7.77
N PRO A 58 -7.82 -1.94 -8.81
CA PRO A 58 -7.11 -3.20 -9.07
C PRO A 58 -5.61 -2.95 -9.21
N ALA A 59 -4.81 -3.80 -8.58
CA ALA A 59 -3.36 -3.65 -8.52
C ALA A 59 -2.65 -4.92 -9.01
N LEU A 60 -1.50 -4.73 -9.66
CA LEU A 60 -0.56 -5.79 -10.02
C LEU A 60 0.69 -5.65 -9.16
N VAL A 61 1.02 -6.67 -8.38
CA VAL A 61 2.26 -6.74 -7.62
C VAL A 61 3.27 -7.59 -8.40
N ILE A 62 4.43 -7.02 -8.70
CA ILE A 62 5.51 -7.69 -9.44
C ILE A 62 6.66 -7.95 -8.46
N ALA A 63 6.97 -9.23 -8.25
CA ALA A 63 8.12 -9.66 -7.46
C ALA A 63 9.25 -10.15 -8.38
N HIS A 64 10.50 -10.01 -7.93
CA HIS A 64 11.66 -10.39 -8.72
C HIS A 64 11.95 -11.90 -8.71
N ASN A 65 11.24 -12.68 -7.88
CA ASN A 65 11.36 -14.13 -7.79
C ASN A 65 10.02 -14.74 -7.33
N LYS A 66 9.93 -16.07 -7.35
CA LYS A 66 8.70 -16.84 -7.07
C LYS A 66 8.41 -17.05 -5.58
N THR A 67 9.37 -16.76 -4.70
CA THR A 67 9.24 -16.97 -3.25
C THR A 67 8.58 -15.77 -2.57
N LEU A 68 8.74 -14.57 -3.15
CA LEU A 68 8.25 -13.30 -2.61
C LEU A 68 6.84 -12.95 -3.07
#